data_AF-A0A5R9F2A0-F1
#
_entry.id   AF-A0A5R9F2A0-F1
#
_cell.length_a   1.000
_cell.length_b   1.000
_cell.length_c   1.000
_cell.angle_alpha   90.00
_cell.angle_beta   90.00
_cell.angle_gamma   90.00
#
_symmetry.space_group_name_H-M   'P 1'
#
loop_
_entity.id
_entity.type
_entity.pdbx_description
1 polymer ?
#
loop_
_entity_poly.entity_id
_entity_poly.type
_entity_poly.pdbx_seq_one_letter_code
_entity_poly.pdbx_strand_id
1 'polypeptide(L)'
;MEKGYAFPAVFYFESSSKKENDFQIHITYPDLLHHNIPASAVHSDRGNIMFEAKELLKNSILFAYEKGIEFPEATASLEKVSIDRNDLTSDGVPYRIEISVIFISVDELEQEQEEDSIISWRLHDDRCIISSIAGRKIREGAYSAEKLRRLAQAISKSGQPFALNIDGRRIEVNGKQSIKMKEELEWITEELEKSEKSQ
;
A
#
# COMPACT_ATOMS: atom_id res chain seq x y z
N MET A 1 17.87 -15.47 4.34
CA MET A 1 16.60 -15.20 5.03
C MET A 1 15.92 -14.10 4.25
N GLU A 2 14.67 -14.32 3.85
CA GLU A 2 13.88 -13.31 3.17
C GLU A 2 13.59 -12.16 4.16
N LYS A 3 13.83 -10.92 3.73
CA LYS A 3 13.53 -9.75 4.56
C LYS A 3 12.04 -9.45 4.45
N GLY A 4 11.38 -9.23 5.58
CA GLY A 4 9.95 -8.98 5.60
C GLY A 4 9.41 -8.82 7.01
N TYR A 5 8.09 -8.67 7.07
CA TYR A 5 7.33 -8.49 8.30
C TYR A 5 6.55 -9.77 8.59
N ALA A 6 6.77 -10.36 9.76
CA ALA A 6 6.05 -11.56 10.21
C ALA A 6 5.26 -11.20 11.48
N PHE A 7 3.92 -11.16 11.40
CA PHE A 7 3.08 -10.80 12.55
C PHE A 7 2.01 -11.85 12.83
N PRO A 8 1.74 -12.15 14.10
CA PRO A 8 0.60 -12.99 14.47
C PRO A 8 -0.72 -12.25 14.23
N ALA A 9 -1.57 -12.82 13.40
CA ALA A 9 -2.97 -12.43 13.23
C ALA A 9 -3.86 -13.34 14.08
N VAL A 10 -4.83 -12.75 14.77
CA VAL A 10 -5.88 -13.48 15.50
C VAL A 10 -7.18 -13.38 14.72
N PHE A 11 -7.79 -14.54 14.46
CA PHE A 11 -9.04 -14.71 13.73
C PHE A 11 -10.13 -15.16 14.70
N TYR A 12 -11.14 -14.33 14.92
CA TYR A 12 -12.31 -14.66 15.73
C TYR A 12 -13.47 -15.02 14.82
N PHE A 13 -13.92 -16.27 14.89
CA PHE A 13 -15.06 -16.75 14.11
C PHE A 13 -16.32 -16.66 14.95
N GLU A 14 -17.30 -15.93 14.44
CA GLU A 14 -18.58 -15.67 15.08
C GLU A 14 -19.72 -16.18 14.21
N SER A 15 -20.73 -16.77 14.87
CA SER A 15 -22.00 -17.10 14.23
C SER A 15 -22.93 -15.90 14.33
N SER A 16 -23.45 -15.42 13.20
CA SER A 16 -24.46 -14.37 13.18
C SER A 16 -25.77 -14.92 13.78
N SER A 17 -26.23 -14.32 14.88
CA SER A 17 -27.51 -14.68 15.50
C SER A 17 -28.74 -14.33 14.64
N LYS A 18 -28.52 -13.58 13.54
CA LYS A 18 -29.58 -13.02 12.70
C LYS A 18 -29.95 -13.89 11.50
N LYS A 19 -29.08 -14.79 11.04
CA LYS A 19 -29.33 -15.67 9.88
C LYS A 19 -28.63 -17.02 10.04
N GLU A 20 -29.36 -18.09 9.75
CA GLU A 20 -28.80 -19.45 9.68
C GLU A 20 -27.69 -19.51 8.62
N ASN A 21 -26.50 -20.02 8.97
CA ASN A 21 -25.27 -20.08 8.15
C ASN A 21 -24.56 -18.76 7.85
N ASP A 22 -24.92 -17.66 8.50
CA ASP A 22 -24.18 -16.40 8.39
C ASP A 22 -23.07 -16.37 9.46
N PHE A 23 -21.84 -16.06 9.05
CA PHE A 23 -20.68 -16.04 9.92
C PHE A 23 -19.86 -14.79 9.67
N GLN A 24 -19.21 -14.30 10.72
CA GLN A 24 -18.27 -13.19 10.65
C GLN A 24 -16.92 -13.67 11.15
N ILE A 25 -15.86 -13.15 10.56
CA ILE A 25 -14.49 -13.43 10.92
C ILE A 25 -13.83 -12.08 11.19
N HIS A 26 -13.48 -11.84 12.45
CA HIS A 26 -12.71 -10.66 12.83
C HIS A 26 -11.23 -11.01 12.75
N ILE A 27 -10.49 -10.28 11.93
CA ILE A 27 -9.04 -10.37 11.81
C ILE A 27 -8.46 -9.24 12.63
N THR A 28 -7.52 -9.53 13.51
CA THR A 28 -6.82 -8.51 14.31
C THR A 28 -5.33 -8.80 14.36
N TYR A 29 -4.51 -7.75 14.38
CA TYR A 29 -3.09 -7.81 14.71
C TYR A 29 -2.85 -7.12 16.06
N PRO A 30 -2.85 -7.87 17.18
CA PRO A 30 -2.81 -7.28 18.52
C PRO A 30 -1.60 -6.37 18.75
N ASP A 31 -0.42 -6.78 18.27
CA ASP A 31 0.81 -6.01 18.41
C ASP A 31 0.71 -4.63 17.73
N LEU A 32 0.05 -4.56 16.58
CA LEU A 32 -0.15 -3.31 15.83
C LEU A 32 -1.19 -2.42 16.52
N LEU A 33 -2.30 -3.00 16.98
CA LEU A 33 -3.35 -2.28 17.69
C LEU A 33 -2.83 -1.63 18.99
N HIS A 34 -1.99 -2.35 19.76
CA HIS A 34 -1.35 -1.80 20.97
C HIS A 34 -0.45 -0.59 20.67
N HIS A 35 0.04 -0.46 19.44
CA HIS A 35 0.85 0.67 18.98
C HIS A 35 0.04 1.71 18.21
N ASN A 36 -1.29 1.70 18.32
CA ASN A 36 -2.21 2.60 17.63
C ASN A 36 -2.12 2.54 16.09
N ILE A 37 -1.70 1.40 15.54
CA ILE A 37 -1.71 1.13 14.10
C ILE A 37 -3.03 0.41 13.78
N PRO A 38 -3.89 0.97 12.91
CA PRO A 38 -5.14 0.33 12.52
C PRO A 38 -4.86 -1.00 11.83
N ALA A 39 -5.27 -2.10 12.46
CA ALA A 39 -4.98 -3.46 11.99
C ALA A 39 -6.06 -4.45 12.43
N SER A 40 -7.32 -4.04 12.27
CA SER A 40 -8.51 -4.85 12.56
C SER A 40 -9.52 -4.74 11.40
N ALA A 41 -10.13 -5.85 11.01
CA ALA A 41 -11.14 -5.91 9.95
C ALA A 41 -12.14 -7.05 10.19
N VAL A 42 -13.33 -6.94 9.58
CA VAL A 42 -14.40 -7.94 9.67
C VAL A 42 -14.75 -8.43 8.28
N HIS A 43 -14.78 -9.75 8.11
CA HIS A 43 -15.06 -10.40 6.83
C HIS A 43 -16.12 -11.49 7.00
N SER A 44 -16.89 -11.74 5.94
CA SER A 44 -17.94 -12.78 5.92
C SER A 44 -17.60 -13.96 5.00
N ASP A 45 -16.41 -13.97 4.39
CA ASP A 45 -15.94 -15.04 3.52
C ASP A 45 -14.72 -15.75 4.12
N ARG A 46 -14.86 -17.06 4.32
CA ARG A 46 -13.80 -17.92 4.85
C ARG A 46 -12.78 -18.32 3.79
N GLY A 47 -13.19 -18.38 2.52
CA GLY A 47 -12.35 -18.84 1.41
C GLY A 47 -11.15 -17.93 1.16
N ASN A 48 -11.29 -16.63 1.43
CA ASN A 48 -10.27 -15.62 1.17
C ASN A 48 -9.59 -15.04 2.41
N ILE A 49 -9.89 -15.56 3.61
CA ILE A 49 -9.54 -14.87 4.86
C ILE A 49 -8.03 -14.64 5.06
N MET A 50 -7.19 -15.54 4.53
CA MET A 50 -5.74 -15.40 4.59
C MET A 50 -5.21 -14.30 3.68
N PHE A 51 -5.83 -14.11 2.51
CA PHE A 51 -5.52 -13.00 1.62
C PHE A 51 -5.95 -11.68 2.28
N GLU A 52 -7.16 -11.62 2.83
CA GLU A 52 -7.65 -10.43 3.55
C GLU A 52 -6.74 -10.07 4.74
N ALA A 53 -6.27 -11.06 5.50
CA ALA A 53 -5.30 -10.83 6.57
C ALA A 53 -3.99 -10.24 6.04
N LYS A 54 -3.50 -10.77 4.91
CA LYS A 54 -2.28 -10.30 4.24
C LYS A 54 -2.41 -8.84 3.80
N GLU A 55 -3.51 -8.51 3.13
CA GLU A 55 -3.84 -7.16 2.70
C GLU A 55 -3.99 -6.20 3.88
N LEU A 56 -4.63 -6.64 4.96
CA LEU A 56 -4.77 -5.84 6.18
C LEU A 56 -3.39 -5.50 6.77
N LEU A 57 -2.50 -6.48 6.93
CA LEU A 57 -1.14 -6.26 7.44
C LEU A 57 -0.37 -5.30 6.53
N LYS A 58 -0.47 -5.48 5.22
CA LYS A 58 0.17 -4.61 4.24
C LYS A 58 -0.27 -3.15 4.39
N ASN A 59 -1.58 -2.92 4.43
CA ASN A 59 -2.16 -1.60 4.64
C ASN A 59 -1.74 -0.98 5.98
N SER A 60 -1.66 -1.78 7.05
CA SER A 60 -1.18 -1.31 8.36
C SER A 60 0.30 -0.90 8.33
N ILE A 61 1.15 -1.65 7.63
CA ILE A 61 2.57 -1.32 7.42
C ILE A 61 2.69 0.02 6.69
N LEU A 62 1.99 0.16 5.55
CA LEU A 62 2.00 1.39 4.76
C LEU A 62 1.51 2.59 5.57
N PHE A 63 0.40 2.43 6.32
CA PHE A 63 -0.10 3.48 7.20
C PHE A 63 0.95 3.94 8.22
N ALA A 64 1.64 3.01 8.87
CA ALA A 64 2.65 3.37 9.87
C ALA A 64 3.82 4.14 9.22
N TYR A 65 4.27 3.72 8.03
CA TYR A 65 5.27 4.44 7.25
C TYR A 65 4.82 5.85 6.88
N GLU A 66 3.62 6.01 6.31
CA GLU A 66 3.06 7.31 5.93
C GLU A 66 2.92 8.27 7.12
N LYS A 67 2.63 7.73 8.31
CA LYS A 67 2.50 8.51 9.55
C LYS A 67 3.80 8.70 10.31
N GLY A 68 4.91 8.11 9.86
CA GLY A 68 6.18 8.12 10.57
C GLY A 68 6.09 7.47 11.95
N ILE A 69 5.19 6.49 12.12
CA ILE A 69 5.04 5.71 13.34
C ILE A 69 6.11 4.63 13.34
N GLU A 70 6.83 4.49 14.45
CA GLU A 70 7.78 3.39 14.62
C GLU A 70 7.03 2.05 14.57
N PHE A 71 7.44 1.19 13.64
CA PHE A 71 6.79 -0.09 13.45
C PHE A 71 7.23 -1.07 14.55
N PRO A 72 6.30 -1.68 15.31
CA PRO A 72 6.66 -2.47 16.48
C PRO A 72 7.34 -3.79 16.09
N GLU A 73 8.02 -4.41 17.05
CA GLU A 73 8.45 -5.80 16.90
C GLU A 73 7.26 -6.75 17.10
N ALA A 74 7.21 -7.81 16.30
CA ALA A 74 6.18 -8.84 16.45
C ALA A 74 6.41 -9.68 17.70
N THR A 75 5.31 -10.12 18.32
CA THR A 75 5.36 -11.06 19.44
C THR A 75 6.03 -12.38 19.00
N ALA A 76 7.15 -12.71 19.65
CA ALA A 76 8.04 -13.80 19.24
C ALA A 76 7.47 -15.23 19.39
N SER A 77 6.37 -15.41 20.13
CA SER A 77 5.72 -16.72 20.33
C SER A 77 4.21 -16.59 20.31
N LEU A 78 3.54 -17.51 19.60
CA LEU A 78 2.08 -17.55 19.52
C LEU A 78 1.40 -17.65 20.89
N GLU A 79 2.05 -18.29 21.87
CA GLU A 79 1.54 -18.44 23.24
C GLU A 79 1.45 -17.11 24.00
N LYS A 80 2.18 -16.09 23.54
CA LYS A 80 2.23 -14.76 24.16
C LYS A 80 1.35 -13.74 23.46
N VAL A 81 0.70 -14.12 22.35
CA VAL A 81 -0.16 -13.23 21.59
C VAL A 81 -1.37 -12.87 22.45
N SER A 82 -1.60 -11.57 22.61
CA SER A 82 -2.76 -11.08 23.36
C SER A 82 -4.04 -11.39 22.60
N ILE A 83 -4.95 -12.11 23.25
CA ILE A 83 -6.28 -12.40 22.73
C ILE A 83 -7.27 -11.56 23.53
N ASP A 84 -7.73 -10.46 22.95
CA ASP A 84 -8.83 -9.68 23.55
C ASP A 84 -10.17 -10.18 23.02
N ARG A 85 -10.97 -10.77 23.90
CA ARG A 85 -12.31 -11.25 23.57
C ARG A 85 -13.38 -10.17 23.68
N ASN A 86 -13.02 -8.97 24.15
CA ASN A 86 -13.95 -7.85 24.36
C ASN A 86 -14.01 -6.89 23.17
N ASP A 87 -13.05 -6.96 22.24
CA ASP A 87 -12.97 -6.10 21.04
C ASP A 87 -13.92 -6.53 19.89
N LEU A 88 -14.87 -7.43 20.17
CA LEU A 88 -15.78 -8.01 19.20
C LEU A 88 -17.08 -7.20 19.15
N THR A 89 -17.42 -6.70 17.95
CA THR A 89 -18.35 -5.57 17.79
C THR A 89 -19.84 -5.87 17.93
N SER A 90 -20.28 -7.10 18.19
CA SER A 90 -21.74 -7.35 18.30
C SER A 90 -22.07 -8.73 18.82
N ASP A 91 -22.61 -8.83 20.04
CA ASP A 91 -23.47 -9.90 20.58
C ASP A 91 -23.02 -11.38 20.45
N GLY A 92 -21.92 -11.66 19.77
CA GLY A 92 -21.43 -12.98 19.41
C GLY A 92 -20.20 -13.33 20.23
N VAL A 93 -20.30 -14.38 21.04
CA VAL A 93 -19.11 -15.02 21.61
C VAL A 93 -18.44 -15.80 20.49
N PRO A 94 -17.14 -15.61 20.21
CA PRO A 94 -16.48 -16.33 19.14
C PRO A 94 -16.48 -17.82 19.47
N TYR A 95 -16.99 -18.64 18.56
CA TYR A 95 -17.04 -20.09 18.76
C TYR A 95 -15.68 -20.75 18.42
N ARG A 96 -14.82 -20.04 17.70
CA ARG A 96 -13.47 -20.47 17.34
C ARG A 96 -12.54 -19.26 17.28
N ILE A 97 -11.33 -19.43 17.79
CA ILE A 97 -10.25 -18.47 17.69
C ILE A 97 -9.07 -19.20 17.05
N GLU A 98 -8.48 -18.60 16.02
CA GLU A 98 -7.26 -19.10 15.39
C GLU A 98 -6.18 -18.03 15.45
N ILE A 99 -4.92 -18.46 15.52
CA ILE A 99 -3.79 -17.57 15.42
C ILE A 99 -2.89 -18.10 14.31
N SER A 100 -2.56 -17.25 13.35
CA SER A 100 -1.62 -17.58 12.27
C SER A 100 -0.59 -16.48 12.12
N VAL A 101 0.65 -16.85 11.81
CA VAL A 101 1.66 -15.87 11.44
C VAL A 101 1.47 -15.50 9.98
N ILE A 102 1.33 -14.21 9.70
CA ILE A 102 1.24 -13.66 8.36
C ILE A 102 2.58 -13.02 8.04
N PHE A 103 3.14 -13.39 6.88
CA PHE A 103 4.40 -12.86 6.39
C PHE A 103 4.17 -12.01 5.13
N ILE A 104 4.78 -10.83 5.10
CA ILE A 104 4.88 -9.93 3.94
C ILE A 104 6.36 -9.75 3.65
N SER A 105 6.80 -10.08 2.44
CA SER A 105 8.17 -9.77 2.03
C SER A 105 8.32 -8.29 1.69
N VAL A 106 9.55 -7.77 1.79
CA VAL A 106 9.82 -6.38 1.37
C VAL A 106 9.54 -6.20 -0.13
N ASP A 107 9.87 -7.19 -0.96
CA ASP A 107 9.62 -7.16 -2.41
C ASP A 107 8.12 -7.03 -2.73
N GLU A 108 7.23 -7.66 -1.95
CA GLU A 108 5.77 -7.53 -2.11
C GLU A 108 5.23 -6.15 -1.72
N LEU A 109 5.92 -5.43 -0.82
CA LEU A 109 5.61 -4.04 -0.48
C LEU A 109 6.08 -3.09 -1.58
N GLU A 110 7.27 -3.34 -2.13
CA GLU A 110 7.88 -2.52 -3.19
C GLU A 110 7.14 -2.68 -4.53
N GLN A 111 6.70 -3.90 -4.89
CA GLN A 111 5.91 -4.14 -6.12
C GLN A 111 4.61 -3.36 -6.14
N GLU A 112 3.97 -3.16 -4.99
CA GLU A 112 2.72 -2.39 -4.93
C GLU A 112 2.97 -0.88 -4.92
N GLN A 113 4.09 -0.41 -4.36
CA GLN A 113 4.51 0.97 -4.57
C GLN A 113 4.81 1.26 -6.05
N GLU A 114 5.34 0.28 -6.79
CA GLU A 114 5.51 0.39 -8.25
C GLU A 114 4.18 0.29 -9.02
N GLU A 115 3.21 -0.52 -8.57
CA GLU A 115 1.86 -0.55 -9.15
C GLU A 115 1.04 0.72 -8.83
N ASP A 116 1.35 1.35 -7.71
CA ASP A 116 0.83 2.66 -7.37
C ASP A 116 1.50 3.76 -8.20
N SER A 117 2.77 3.60 -8.58
CA SER A 117 3.49 4.59 -9.37
C SER A 117 2.87 4.76 -10.76
N ILE A 118 2.39 5.97 -11.06
CA ILE A 118 1.85 6.26 -12.38
C ILE A 118 2.96 6.48 -13.41
N ILE A 119 4.18 6.77 -12.99
CA ILE A 119 5.35 6.94 -13.86
C ILE A 119 6.39 5.87 -13.49
N SER A 120 6.84 5.09 -14.46
CA SER A 120 8.04 4.26 -14.31
C SER A 120 9.26 5.04 -14.80
N TRP A 121 10.27 5.21 -13.95
CA TRP A 121 11.43 6.05 -14.24
C TRP A 121 12.73 5.52 -13.62
N ARG A 122 13.87 6.01 -14.11
CA ARG A 122 15.21 5.75 -13.56
C ARG A 122 16.13 6.94 -13.78
N LEU A 123 17.12 7.12 -12.91
CA LEU A 123 18.19 8.10 -13.10
C LEU A 123 19.29 7.54 -13.99
N HIS A 124 19.78 8.37 -14.92
CA HIS A 124 20.96 8.12 -15.72
C HIS A 124 21.71 9.44 -15.92
N ASP A 125 22.88 9.56 -15.30
CA ASP A 125 23.67 10.81 -15.24
C ASP A 125 22.85 11.98 -14.68
N ASP A 126 22.75 13.09 -15.42
CA ASP A 126 21.99 14.31 -15.12
C ASP A 126 20.55 14.26 -15.63
N ARG A 127 20.02 13.06 -15.93
CA ARG A 127 18.70 12.91 -16.54
C ARG A 127 17.85 11.83 -15.90
N CYS A 128 16.55 12.11 -15.88
CA CYS A 128 15.53 11.13 -15.61
C CYS A 128 15.08 10.46 -16.92
N ILE A 129 15.14 9.14 -16.98
CA ILE A 129 14.59 8.33 -18.06
C ILE A 129 13.22 7.83 -17.65
N ILE A 130 12.16 8.24 -18.36
CA ILE A 130 10.80 7.74 -18.15
C ILE A 130 10.50 6.66 -19.20
N SER A 131 10.04 5.49 -18.75
CA SER A 131 9.77 4.31 -19.58
C SER A 131 8.29 3.91 -19.63
N SER A 132 7.47 4.39 -18.69
CA SER A 132 6.04 4.13 -18.68
C SER A 132 5.25 5.27 -18.03
N ILE A 133 4.00 5.47 -18.47
CA ILE A 133 3.04 6.40 -17.86
C ILE A 133 1.65 5.74 -17.82
N ALA A 134 0.99 5.80 -16.66
CA ALA A 134 -0.33 5.22 -16.41
C ALA A 134 -0.41 3.74 -16.82
N GLY A 135 0.62 2.95 -16.47
CA GLY A 135 0.73 1.53 -16.81
C GLY A 135 1.01 1.25 -18.29
N ARG A 136 1.20 2.29 -19.13
CA ARG A 136 1.51 2.12 -20.55
C ARG A 136 2.99 2.36 -20.81
N LYS A 137 3.66 1.34 -21.36
CA LYS A 137 5.05 1.47 -21.86
C LYS A 137 5.10 2.50 -22.99
N ILE A 138 6.02 3.45 -22.85
CA ILE A 138 6.34 4.46 -23.86
C ILE A 138 7.77 4.26 -24.37
N ARG A 139 8.16 4.95 -25.44
CA ARG A 139 9.58 5.03 -25.78
C ARG A 139 10.29 5.77 -24.66
N GLU A 140 11.43 5.24 -24.22
CA GLU A 140 12.23 5.89 -23.20
C GLU A 140 12.54 7.34 -23.60
N GLY A 141 12.11 8.28 -22.76
CA GLY A 141 12.37 9.70 -22.92
C GLY A 141 13.32 10.17 -21.82
N ALA A 142 14.33 10.96 -22.20
CA ALA A 142 15.21 11.62 -21.25
C ALA A 142 14.70 13.02 -20.91
N TYR A 143 14.62 13.34 -19.62
CA TYR A 143 14.07 14.57 -19.08
C TYR A 143 15.06 15.19 -18.08
N SER A 144 15.30 16.49 -18.21
CA SER A 144 15.98 17.29 -17.19
C SER A 144 15.00 17.73 -16.10
N ALA A 145 15.53 18.17 -14.95
CA ALA A 145 14.73 18.69 -13.84
C ALA A 145 13.79 19.84 -14.29
N GLU A 146 14.29 20.75 -15.13
CA GLU A 146 13.47 21.84 -15.67
C GLU A 146 12.29 21.34 -16.50
N LYS A 147 12.52 20.29 -17.32
CA LYS A 147 11.47 19.74 -18.18
C LYS A 147 10.40 19.00 -17.36
N LEU A 148 10.82 18.25 -16.32
CA LEU A 148 9.90 17.59 -15.39
C LEU A 148 9.04 18.61 -14.64
N ARG A 149 9.66 19.69 -14.14
CA ARG A 149 8.96 20.80 -13.47
C ARG A 149 7.90 21.44 -14.37
N ARG A 150 8.24 21.71 -15.63
CA ARG A 150 7.28 22.25 -16.60
C ARG A 150 6.12 21.29 -16.86
N LEU A 151 6.38 19.98 -16.90
CA LEU A 151 5.33 18.96 -17.03
C LEU A 151 4.42 18.94 -15.81
N ALA A 152 4.98 18.92 -14.59
CA ALA A 152 4.19 18.97 -13.36
C ALA A 152 3.34 20.24 -13.27
N GLN A 153 3.87 21.38 -13.71
CA GLN A 153 3.13 22.65 -13.75
C GLN A 153 2.00 22.65 -14.79
N ALA A 154 2.18 21.97 -15.92
CA ALA A 154 1.15 21.84 -16.95
C ALA A 154 -0.01 20.93 -16.50
N ILE A 155 0.21 20.03 -15.54
CA ILE A 155 -0.84 19.20 -14.96
C ILE A 155 -1.65 20.02 -13.95
N SER A 156 -2.96 20.13 -14.21
CA SER A 156 -3.89 20.92 -13.40
C SER A 156 -3.90 20.45 -11.95
N LYS A 157 -3.90 21.39 -10.99
CA LYS A 157 -4.02 21.06 -9.55
C LYS A 157 -5.40 20.49 -9.17
N SER A 158 -6.40 20.58 -10.05
CA SER A 158 -7.80 20.23 -9.77
C SER A 158 -8.16 18.77 -10.06
N GLY A 159 -7.19 17.91 -10.38
CA GLY A 159 -7.46 16.52 -10.72
C GLY A 159 -8.37 16.37 -11.95
N GLN A 160 -8.26 17.30 -12.92
CA GLN A 160 -8.99 17.15 -14.16
C GLN A 160 -8.34 16.06 -15.02
N PRO A 161 -9.15 15.21 -15.68
CA PRO A 161 -8.64 14.24 -16.63
C PRO A 161 -8.03 14.96 -17.84
N PHE A 162 -6.95 14.40 -18.38
CA PHE A 162 -6.28 14.94 -19.55
C PHE A 162 -5.72 13.83 -20.43
N ALA A 163 -5.31 14.19 -21.65
CA ALA A 163 -4.72 13.27 -22.59
C ALA A 163 -3.30 13.71 -22.95
N LEU A 164 -2.35 12.78 -22.84
CA LEU A 164 -0.98 12.96 -23.28
C LEU A 164 -0.80 12.34 -24.66
N ASN A 165 -0.15 13.06 -25.57
CA ASN A 165 0.29 12.51 -26.84
C ASN A 165 1.80 12.23 -26.76
N ILE A 166 2.15 10.95 -26.68
CA ILE A 166 3.53 10.48 -26.59
C ILE A 166 3.75 9.48 -27.72
N ASP A 167 4.75 9.74 -28.57
CA ASP A 167 5.07 8.91 -29.74
C ASP A 167 3.87 8.63 -30.66
N GLY A 168 3.00 9.63 -30.85
CA GLY A 168 1.78 9.50 -31.65
C GLY A 168 0.68 8.64 -31.01
N ARG A 169 0.86 8.20 -29.76
CA ARG A 169 -0.15 7.50 -28.97
C ARG A 169 -0.78 8.44 -27.96
N ARG A 170 -2.11 8.41 -27.91
CA ARG A 170 -2.90 9.11 -26.90
C ARG A 170 -3.01 8.25 -25.65
N ILE A 171 -2.54 8.77 -24.52
CA ILE A 171 -2.66 8.18 -23.18
C ILE A 171 -3.66 9.02 -22.41
N GLU A 172 -4.76 8.41 -21.98
CA GLU A 172 -5.78 9.09 -21.17
C GLU A 172 -5.45 8.90 -19.70
N VAL A 173 -5.40 10.01 -18.97
CA VAL A 173 -5.07 10.08 -17.56
C VAL A 173 -6.33 10.55 -16.84
N ASN A 174 -6.88 9.72 -15.96
CA ASN A 174 -8.08 10.08 -15.19
C ASN A 174 -7.76 11.11 -14.08
N GLY A 175 -8.78 11.59 -13.37
CA GLY A 175 -8.57 12.65 -12.38
C GLY A 175 -7.69 12.26 -11.18
N LYS A 176 -7.85 11.04 -10.66
CA LYS A 176 -7.00 10.52 -9.57
C LYS A 176 -5.56 10.36 -10.05
N GLN A 177 -5.41 9.77 -11.23
CA GLN A 177 -4.14 9.59 -11.91
C GLN A 177 -3.43 10.92 -12.20
N SER A 178 -4.17 11.98 -12.52
CA SER A 178 -3.65 13.32 -12.80
C SER A 178 -2.97 13.94 -11.58
N ILE A 179 -3.60 13.81 -10.40
CA ILE A 179 -3.03 14.28 -9.13
C ILE A 179 -1.74 13.51 -8.82
N LYS A 180 -1.82 12.18 -8.88
CA LYS A 180 -0.69 11.30 -8.59
C LYS A 180 0.50 11.55 -9.51
N MET A 181 0.22 11.76 -10.81
CA MET A 181 1.25 12.04 -11.81
C MET A 181 1.99 13.35 -11.53
N LYS A 182 1.27 14.36 -11.03
CA LYS A 182 1.87 15.62 -10.66
C LYS A 182 2.80 15.45 -9.46
N GLU A 183 2.33 14.78 -8.41
CA GLU A 183 3.10 14.52 -7.18
C GLU A 183 4.37 13.73 -7.49
N GLU A 184 4.26 12.68 -8.31
CA GLU A 184 5.43 11.91 -8.74
C GLU A 184 6.41 12.73 -9.57
N LEU A 185 5.95 13.56 -10.53
CA LEU A 185 6.85 14.42 -11.29
C LEU A 185 7.59 15.43 -10.41
N GLU A 186 6.92 15.98 -9.38
CA GLU A 186 7.52 16.87 -8.40
C GLU A 186 8.60 16.14 -7.59
N TRP A 187 8.28 14.94 -7.08
CA TRP A 187 9.23 14.11 -6.33
C TRP A 187 10.45 13.70 -7.17
N ILE A 188 10.24 13.23 -8.41
CA ILE A 188 11.31 12.86 -9.34
C ILE A 188 12.23 14.07 -9.62
N THR A 189 11.64 15.27 -9.74
CA THR A 189 12.41 16.50 -9.95
C THR A 189 13.34 16.78 -8.77
N GLU A 190 12.85 16.62 -7.54
CA GLU A 190 13.65 16.81 -6.33
C GLU A 190 14.78 15.78 -6.22
N GLU A 191 14.51 14.52 -6.53
CA GLU A 191 15.53 13.46 -6.52
C GLU A 191 16.64 13.72 -7.56
N LEU A 192 16.26 14.16 -8.77
CA LEU A 192 17.23 14.52 -9.80
C LEU A 192 18.13 15.69 -9.35
N GLU A 193 17.57 16.75 -8.76
CA GLU A 193 18.33 17.90 -8.27
C GLU A 193 19.24 17.56 -7.08
N LYS A 194 18.85 16.59 -6.23
CA LYS A 194 19.75 16.07 -5.18
C LYS A 194 20.95 15.35 -5.78
N SER A 195 20.73 14.57 -6.83
CA SER A 195 21.79 13.84 -7.53
C SER A 195 22.80 14.78 -8.20
N GLU A 196 22.32 15.88 -8.80
CA GLU A 196 23.16 16.90 -9.43
C GLU A 196 24.06 17.63 -8.41
N LYS A 197 23.58 17.87 -7.19
CA LYS A 197 24.35 18.56 -6.13
C LYS A 197 25.41 17.69 -5.46
N SER A 198 25.37 16.38 -5.71
CA SER A 198 26.27 15.40 -5.08
C SER A 198 27.48 15.06 -5.98
N GLN A 199 27.57 15.66 -7.16
CA GLN A 199 28.69 15.58 -8.11
C GLN A 199 29.54 16.85 -8.08
#